data_AF-A0AAD8I6Y8-F1
#
_entry.id   AF-A0AAD8I6Y8-F1
#
_cell.length_a   1.000
_cell.length_b   1.000
_cell.length_c   1.000
_cell.angle_alpha   90.00
_cell.angle_beta   90.00
_cell.angle_gamma   90.00
#
_symmetry.space_group_name_H-M   'P 1'
#
loop_
_entity.id
_entity.type
_entity.pdbx_description
1 polymer ?
#
loop_
_entity_poly.entity_id
_entity_poly.type
_entity_poly.pdbx_seq_one_letter_code
_entity_poly.pdbx_strand_id
1 'polypeptide(L)'
;MVIQDFKEKIHEEGIVQQSKMKEMQEELEDLVEKINDLEAVNQTLLVKERHTILIVSLFKMEGMSPKYIWSAVEQQLLKSDLEFKRKQVDCWSKELNTHTQRDTLELDEEKSKREEYMWKLAQDMLNLLKVELDAKERMGMVIQDFKEKIHEEGIVQQSKMKEMQEELEDLVEKINDLEAVNQTLLVKERYSNDELQESRKESIKGLGRMCTGPRTNIVIKNMGEIDEEPFKKTCKKRFSAPDEAIIKALELKTLWQENMKDPEWHPFQIVTVGGNSQYKEVINPSDEMLKKLKEDWGNEIYEAVCKALLEMNEYNGSGRYVVPELWNKKEDRKATMKEVVSYIMNRLKTSKRKR
;
A
#
# COMPACT_ATOMS: atom_id res chain seq x y z
N MET A 1 -3.58 55.84 10.12
CA MET A 1 -4.10 57.11 9.58
C MET A 1 -3.49 58.31 10.28
N VAL A 2 -3.79 58.57 11.57
CA VAL A 2 -3.38 59.83 12.25
C VAL A 2 -1.87 60.17 12.20
N ILE A 3 -0.96 59.19 12.30
CA ILE A 3 0.50 59.44 12.28
C ILE A 3 1.03 59.68 10.85
N GLN A 4 0.38 59.09 9.83
CA GLN A 4 0.75 59.27 8.43
C GLN A 4 0.35 60.68 7.98
N ASP A 5 -0.89 61.10 8.30
CA ASP A 5 -1.41 62.45 8.04
C ASP A 5 -0.55 63.52 8.73
N PHE A 6 -0.06 63.26 9.96
CA PHE A 6 0.81 64.21 10.66
C PHE A 6 2.19 64.34 10.00
N LYS A 7 2.74 63.23 9.49
CA LYS A 7 4.03 63.25 8.76
C LYS A 7 3.89 63.94 7.40
N GLU A 8 2.79 63.70 6.69
CA GLU A 8 2.48 64.38 5.43
C GLU A 8 2.29 65.88 5.65
N LYS A 9 1.59 66.28 6.71
CA LYS A 9 1.37 67.70 7.03
C LYS A 9 2.66 68.44 7.42
N ILE A 10 3.55 67.80 8.18
CA ILE A 10 4.89 68.37 8.49
C ILE A 10 5.75 68.46 7.23
N HIS A 11 5.63 67.48 6.32
CA HIS A 11 6.35 67.49 5.05
C HIS A 11 5.84 68.58 4.11
N GLU A 12 4.52 68.75 4.00
CA GLU A 12 3.88 69.83 3.23
C GLU A 12 4.22 71.22 3.80
N GLU A 13 4.17 71.40 5.12
CA GLU A 13 4.59 72.66 5.77
C GLU A 13 6.08 72.95 5.53
N GLY A 14 6.93 71.91 5.54
CA GLY A 14 8.35 72.02 5.20
C GLY A 14 8.59 72.43 3.75
N ILE A 15 7.82 71.88 2.80
CA ILE A 15 7.88 72.25 1.38
C ILE A 15 7.41 73.69 1.18
N VAL A 16 6.32 74.11 1.84
CA VAL A 16 5.81 75.48 1.78
C VAL A 16 6.81 76.49 2.37
N GLN A 17 7.47 76.14 3.48
CA GLN A 17 8.54 76.95 4.08
C GLN A 17 9.74 77.09 3.14
N GLN A 18 10.17 76.00 2.49
CA GLN A 18 11.22 76.03 1.48
C GLN A 18 10.83 76.89 0.27
N SER A 19 9.59 76.79 -0.19
CA SER A 19 9.08 77.60 -1.31
C SER A 19 9.12 79.09 -0.98
N LYS A 20 8.66 79.48 0.22
CA LYS A 20 8.70 80.88 0.68
C LYS A 20 10.13 81.40 0.85
N MET A 21 11.04 80.55 1.33
CA MET A 21 12.46 80.90 1.47
C MET A 21 13.09 81.14 0.10
N LYS A 22 12.68 80.38 -0.92
CA LYS A 22 13.13 80.53 -2.30
C LYS A 22 12.59 81.81 -2.95
N GLU A 23 11.30 82.13 -2.76
CA GLU A 23 10.72 83.41 -3.20
C GLU A 23 11.41 84.61 -2.55
N MET A 24 11.69 84.55 -1.24
CA MET A 24 12.45 85.61 -0.55
C MET A 24 13.90 85.74 -1.07
N GLN A 25 14.53 84.66 -1.51
CA GLN A 25 15.87 84.69 -2.10
C GLN A 25 15.84 85.36 -3.48
N GLU A 26 14.85 85.04 -4.31
CA GLU A 26 14.65 85.70 -5.61
C GLU A 26 14.38 87.20 -5.43
N GLU A 27 13.52 87.60 -4.48
CA GLU A 27 13.27 89.03 -4.19
C GLU A 27 14.53 89.76 -3.69
N LEU A 28 15.38 89.09 -2.91
CA LEU A 28 16.63 89.66 -2.42
C LEU A 28 17.64 89.85 -3.55
N GLU A 29 17.76 88.90 -4.47
CA GLU A 29 18.61 89.00 -5.66
C GLU A 29 18.16 90.17 -6.56
N ASP A 30 16.85 90.31 -6.76
CA ASP A 30 16.23 91.38 -7.55
C ASP A 30 16.48 92.79 -6.93
N LEU A 31 16.50 92.88 -5.60
CA LEU A 31 16.86 94.09 -4.87
C LEU A 31 18.37 94.40 -4.94
N VAL A 32 19.22 93.38 -4.89
CA VAL A 32 20.68 93.53 -5.02
C VAL A 32 21.04 94.03 -6.43
N GLU A 33 20.38 93.52 -7.47
CA GLU A 33 20.57 93.99 -8.84
C GLU A 33 20.19 95.47 -8.99
N LYS A 34 19.03 95.88 -8.44
CA LYS A 34 18.61 97.30 -8.41
C LYS A 34 19.57 98.20 -7.64
N ILE A 35 20.16 97.73 -6.53
CA ILE A 35 21.18 98.49 -5.77
C ILE A 35 22.45 98.65 -6.61
N ASN A 36 22.90 97.60 -7.29
CA ASN A 36 24.09 97.67 -8.16
C ASN A 36 23.88 98.63 -9.34
N ASP A 37 22.68 98.64 -9.93
CA ASP A 37 22.31 99.59 -10.98
C ASP A 37 22.28 101.03 -10.46
N LEU A 38 21.72 101.25 -9.26
CA LEU A 38 21.73 102.57 -8.60
C LEU A 38 23.15 103.03 -8.26
N GLU A 39 24.03 102.15 -7.81
CA GLU A 39 25.45 102.46 -7.59
C GLU A 39 26.14 102.82 -8.92
N ALA A 40 25.85 102.11 -10.01
CA ALA A 40 26.39 102.42 -11.33
C ALA A 40 25.95 103.80 -11.83
N VAL A 41 24.68 104.15 -11.65
CA VAL A 41 24.14 105.49 -11.97
C VAL A 41 24.79 106.58 -11.10
N ASN A 42 24.98 106.31 -9.81
CA ASN A 42 25.60 107.28 -8.90
C ASN A 42 27.08 107.52 -9.22
N GLN A 43 27.83 106.46 -9.57
CA GLN A 43 29.22 106.58 -10.04
C GLN A 43 29.32 107.38 -11.34
N THR A 44 28.40 107.17 -12.30
CA THR A 44 28.37 107.96 -13.54
C THR A 44 28.00 109.42 -13.29
N LEU A 45 27.13 109.72 -12.32
CA LEU A 45 26.80 111.09 -11.93
C LEU A 45 28.01 111.81 -11.29
N LEU A 46 28.71 111.15 -10.37
CA LEU A 46 29.93 111.67 -9.73
C LEU A 46 31.05 111.96 -10.73
N VAL A 47 31.22 111.09 -11.74
CA VAL A 47 32.16 111.34 -12.84
C VAL A 47 31.73 112.58 -13.63
N LYS A 48 30.44 112.70 -14.00
CA LYS A 48 29.93 113.91 -14.70
C LYS A 48 30.12 115.19 -13.88
N GLU A 49 29.91 115.18 -12.58
CA GLU A 49 30.14 116.33 -11.70
C GLU A 49 31.62 116.73 -11.63
N ARG A 50 32.53 115.76 -11.44
CA ARG A 50 33.99 116.00 -11.45
C ARG A 50 34.45 116.58 -12.78
N HIS A 51 33.89 116.08 -13.89
CA HIS A 51 34.19 116.59 -15.23
C HIS A 51 33.65 118.00 -15.45
N THR A 52 32.45 118.31 -14.93
CA THR A 52 31.88 119.66 -15.01
C THR A 52 32.74 120.67 -14.24
N ILE A 53 33.22 120.28 -13.04
CA ILE A 53 34.17 121.07 -12.26
C ILE A 53 35.49 121.26 -13.04
N LEU A 54 36.02 120.18 -13.65
CA LEU A 54 37.25 120.22 -14.44
C LEU A 54 37.13 121.15 -15.66
N ILE A 55 36.01 121.08 -16.40
CA ILE A 55 35.70 121.92 -17.55
C ILE A 55 35.59 123.40 -17.14
N VAL A 56 34.90 123.70 -16.03
CA VAL A 56 34.79 125.07 -15.49
C VAL A 56 36.15 125.61 -15.05
N SER A 57 37.01 124.78 -14.45
CA SER A 57 38.36 125.18 -14.06
C SER A 57 39.32 125.37 -15.26
N LEU A 58 39.17 124.59 -16.33
CA LEU A 58 40.00 124.71 -17.54
C LEU A 58 39.57 125.88 -18.44
N PHE A 59 38.29 126.23 -18.47
CA PHE A 59 37.79 127.41 -19.20
C PHE A 59 38.33 128.75 -18.66
N LYS A 60 38.81 128.78 -17.41
CA LYS A 60 39.46 129.95 -16.79
C LYS A 60 40.95 130.09 -17.13
N MET A 61 41.57 129.08 -17.75
CA MET A 61 42.98 129.14 -18.17
C MET A 61 43.05 129.62 -19.62
N GLU A 62 43.35 130.90 -19.83
CA GLU A 62 43.45 131.52 -21.17
C GLU A 62 44.52 130.81 -22.03
N GLY A 63 44.11 130.20 -23.16
CA GLY A 63 45.05 129.80 -24.22
C GLY A 63 44.84 128.47 -24.96
N MET A 64 43.83 127.64 -24.64
CA MET A 64 43.60 126.36 -25.36
C MET A 64 42.29 126.31 -26.18
N SER A 65 42.35 125.62 -27.34
CA SER A 65 41.23 125.46 -28.28
C SER A 65 40.15 124.48 -27.78
N PRO A 66 38.85 124.84 -27.79
CA PRO A 66 37.74 124.00 -27.31
C PRO A 66 37.67 122.58 -27.90
N LYS A 67 38.13 122.40 -29.14
CA LYS A 67 38.09 121.12 -29.87
C LYS A 67 39.03 120.07 -29.25
N TYR A 68 40.16 120.53 -28.71
CA TYR A 68 41.17 119.66 -28.08
C TYR A 68 40.70 119.20 -26.69
N ILE A 69 40.03 120.10 -25.95
CA ILE A 69 39.46 119.81 -24.63
C ILE A 69 38.32 118.80 -24.74
N TRP A 70 37.42 118.95 -25.72
CA TRP A 70 36.32 118.01 -25.94
C TRP A 70 36.82 116.60 -26.24
N SER A 71 37.82 116.46 -27.12
CA SER A 71 38.41 115.16 -27.45
C SER A 71 39.06 114.48 -26.25
N ALA A 72 39.75 115.23 -25.38
CA ALA A 72 40.35 114.69 -24.16
C ALA A 72 39.31 114.22 -23.13
N VAL A 73 38.22 114.98 -22.97
CA VAL A 73 37.09 114.60 -22.10
C VAL A 73 36.36 113.37 -22.64
N GLU A 74 36.12 113.32 -23.95
CA GLU A 74 35.47 112.19 -24.62
C GLU A 74 36.28 110.90 -24.49
N GLN A 75 37.61 110.98 -24.61
CA GLN A 75 38.51 109.85 -24.38
C GLN A 75 38.46 109.32 -22.94
N GLN A 76 38.39 110.21 -21.94
CA GLN A 76 38.25 109.82 -20.53
C GLN A 76 36.90 109.15 -20.25
N LEU A 77 35.82 109.68 -20.84
CA LEU A 77 34.48 109.11 -20.70
C LEU A 77 34.41 107.71 -21.29
N LEU A 78 34.95 107.55 -22.51
CA LEU A 78 35.03 106.25 -23.18
C LEU A 78 35.87 105.25 -22.37
N LYS A 79 36.97 105.70 -21.76
CA LYS A 79 37.81 104.86 -20.91
C LYS A 79 37.09 104.39 -19.64
N SER A 80 36.35 105.28 -18.97
CA SER A 80 35.55 104.92 -17.79
C SER A 80 34.42 103.96 -18.13
N ASP A 81 33.76 104.14 -19.27
CA ASP A 81 32.67 103.25 -19.72
C ASP A 81 33.21 101.87 -20.10
N LEU A 82 34.37 101.81 -20.78
CA LEU A 82 35.08 100.55 -21.04
C LEU A 82 35.51 99.84 -19.74
N GLU A 83 35.99 100.58 -18.73
CA GLU A 83 36.31 100.01 -17.43
C GLU A 83 35.07 99.48 -16.69
N PHE A 84 33.94 100.18 -16.78
CA PHE A 84 32.67 99.73 -16.23
C PHE A 84 32.16 98.45 -16.93
N LYS A 85 32.15 98.45 -18.26
CA LYS A 85 31.77 97.26 -19.05
C LYS A 85 32.71 96.08 -18.80
N ARG A 86 34.01 96.33 -18.62
CA ARG A 86 34.97 95.29 -18.21
C ARG A 86 34.61 94.68 -16.87
N LYS A 87 34.26 95.50 -15.85
CA LYS A 87 33.83 94.99 -14.54
C LYS A 87 32.53 94.18 -14.61
N GLN A 88 31.55 94.60 -15.42
CA GLN A 88 30.32 93.82 -15.64
C GLN A 88 30.63 92.45 -16.27
N VAL A 89 31.48 92.42 -17.30
CA VAL A 89 31.94 91.17 -17.93
C VAL A 89 32.69 90.28 -16.95
N ASP A 90 33.58 90.84 -16.12
CA ASP A 90 34.28 90.10 -15.08
C ASP A 90 33.32 89.52 -14.02
N CYS A 91 32.26 90.24 -13.68
CA CYS A 91 31.23 89.78 -12.74
C CYS A 91 30.43 88.62 -13.33
N TRP A 92 29.90 88.78 -14.54
CA TRP A 92 29.17 87.71 -15.24
C TRP A 92 30.04 86.49 -15.51
N SER A 93 31.32 86.68 -15.83
CA SER A 93 32.25 85.56 -15.99
C SER A 93 32.46 84.78 -14.68
N LYS A 94 32.48 85.45 -13.53
CA LYS A 94 32.58 84.78 -12.22
C LYS A 94 31.30 84.04 -11.88
N GLU A 95 30.15 84.68 -12.05
CA GLU A 95 28.82 84.11 -11.83
C GLU A 95 28.61 82.82 -12.65
N LEU A 96 28.90 82.91 -13.97
CA LEU A 96 28.80 81.77 -14.88
C LEU A 96 29.73 80.64 -14.48
N ASN A 97 30.96 80.96 -14.07
CA ASN A 97 31.93 79.95 -13.63
C ASN A 97 31.51 79.30 -12.31
N THR A 98 30.92 80.05 -11.37
CA THR A 98 30.38 79.50 -10.12
C THR A 98 29.14 78.62 -10.35
N HIS A 99 28.24 79.01 -11.26
CA HIS A 99 27.09 78.19 -11.63
C HIS A 99 27.54 76.89 -12.31
N THR A 100 28.49 76.99 -13.25
CA THR A 100 29.08 75.84 -13.93
C THR A 100 29.74 74.90 -12.92
N GLN A 101 30.50 75.42 -11.94
CA GLN A 101 31.10 74.61 -10.88
C GLN A 101 30.04 73.92 -10.02
N ARG A 102 28.96 74.61 -9.66
CA ARG A 102 27.85 74.05 -8.87
C ARG A 102 27.16 72.90 -9.62
N ASP A 103 26.81 73.11 -10.89
CA ASP A 103 26.20 72.08 -11.73
C ASP A 103 27.10 70.85 -11.90
N THR A 104 28.42 71.06 -12.06
CA THR A 104 29.37 69.94 -12.16
C THR A 104 29.47 69.14 -10.86
N LEU A 105 29.43 69.80 -9.70
CA LEU A 105 29.46 69.14 -8.40
C LEU A 105 28.17 68.35 -8.14
N GLU A 106 27.00 68.93 -8.45
CA GLU A 106 25.71 68.25 -8.32
C GLU A 106 25.63 67.00 -9.22
N LEU A 107 26.11 67.11 -10.48
CA LEU A 107 26.19 65.97 -11.39
C LEU A 107 27.13 64.88 -10.89
N ASP A 108 28.28 65.23 -10.30
CA ASP A 108 29.23 64.26 -9.77
C ASP A 108 28.72 63.60 -8.47
N GLU A 109 28.01 64.33 -7.61
CA GLU A 109 27.30 63.76 -6.46
C GLU A 109 26.21 62.77 -6.88
N GLU A 110 25.41 63.11 -7.90
CA GLU A 110 24.41 62.20 -8.46
C GLU A 110 25.02 60.95 -9.06
N LYS A 111 26.13 61.09 -9.81
CA LYS A 111 26.87 59.94 -10.34
C LYS A 111 27.39 59.06 -9.20
N SER A 112 27.98 59.66 -8.17
CA SER A 112 28.50 58.92 -7.02
C SER A 112 27.39 58.15 -6.29
N LYS A 113 26.22 58.78 -6.06
CA LYS A 113 25.04 58.10 -5.49
C LYS A 113 24.55 56.95 -6.37
N ARG A 114 24.52 57.13 -7.70
CA ARG A 114 24.15 56.07 -8.65
C ARG A 114 25.14 54.90 -8.61
N GLU A 115 26.44 55.19 -8.58
CA GLU A 115 27.50 54.17 -8.48
C GLU A 115 27.40 53.38 -7.17
N GLU A 116 27.13 54.05 -6.04
CA GLU A 116 26.94 53.37 -4.75
C GLU A 116 25.71 52.45 -4.77
N TYR A 117 24.60 52.90 -5.36
CA TYR A 117 23.41 52.07 -5.53
C TYR A 117 23.68 50.85 -6.42
N MET A 118 24.39 51.05 -7.54
CA MET A 118 24.76 49.97 -8.46
C MET A 118 25.69 48.96 -7.80
N TRP A 119 26.61 49.40 -6.95
CA TRP A 119 27.46 48.50 -6.16
C TRP A 119 26.60 47.71 -5.17
N LYS A 120 25.76 48.36 -4.34
CA LYS A 120 24.88 47.61 -3.41
C LYS A 120 24.04 46.55 -4.13
N LEU A 121 23.45 46.89 -5.27
CA LEU A 121 22.70 45.95 -6.10
C LEU A 121 23.55 44.77 -6.61
N ALA A 122 24.76 45.04 -7.11
CA ALA A 122 25.68 44.00 -7.56
C ALA A 122 26.13 43.07 -6.41
N GLN A 123 26.30 43.62 -5.20
CA GLN A 123 26.63 42.82 -4.02
C GLN A 123 25.49 41.86 -3.63
N ASP A 124 24.26 42.36 -3.63
CA ASP A 124 23.08 41.56 -3.31
C ASP A 124 22.87 40.45 -4.33
N MET A 125 23.05 40.75 -5.63
CA MET A 125 23.02 39.74 -6.69
C MET A 125 24.08 38.66 -6.49
N LEU A 126 25.32 39.04 -6.13
CA LEU A 126 26.40 38.10 -5.88
C LEU A 126 26.10 37.19 -4.67
N ASN A 127 25.51 37.74 -3.61
CA ASN A 127 25.12 36.99 -2.42
C ASN A 127 23.99 35.99 -2.73
N LEU A 128 22.98 36.40 -3.50
CA LEU A 128 21.90 35.53 -3.98
C LEU A 128 22.44 34.35 -4.79
N LEU A 129 23.33 34.62 -5.75
CA LEU A 129 23.98 33.59 -6.57
C LEU A 129 24.76 32.56 -5.73
N LYS A 130 25.46 33.01 -4.67
CA LYS A 130 26.16 32.10 -3.75
C LYS A 130 25.18 31.17 -3.01
N VAL A 131 24.08 31.72 -2.50
CA VAL A 131 23.06 30.92 -1.78
C VAL A 131 22.42 29.90 -2.71
N GLU A 132 22.14 30.26 -3.97
CA GLU A 132 21.61 29.33 -4.98
C GLU A 132 22.60 28.21 -5.31
N LEU A 133 23.89 28.53 -5.46
CA LEU A 133 24.94 27.55 -5.72
C LEU A 133 25.04 26.53 -4.57
N ASP A 134 25.12 27.01 -3.33
CA ASP A 134 25.16 26.16 -2.14
C ASP A 134 23.91 25.26 -2.02
N ALA A 135 22.74 25.79 -2.38
CA ALA A 135 21.49 25.02 -2.39
C ALA A 135 21.53 23.89 -3.43
N LYS A 136 22.06 24.18 -4.62
CA LYS A 136 22.24 23.20 -5.70
C LYS A 136 23.22 22.09 -5.32
N GLU A 137 24.34 22.45 -4.70
CA GLU A 137 25.33 21.48 -4.20
C GLU A 137 24.73 20.57 -3.13
N ARG A 138 24.00 21.13 -2.15
CA ARG A 138 23.29 20.35 -1.12
C ARG A 138 22.26 19.40 -1.73
N MET A 139 21.47 19.85 -2.70
CA MET A 139 20.53 18.98 -3.41
C MET A 139 21.24 17.85 -4.15
N GLY A 140 22.39 18.12 -4.78
CA GLY A 140 23.20 17.11 -5.45
C GLY A 140 23.66 16.00 -4.50
N MET A 141 24.15 16.35 -3.32
CA MET A 141 24.54 15.38 -2.29
C MET A 141 23.36 14.53 -1.83
N VAL A 142 22.21 15.16 -1.53
CA VAL A 142 21.00 14.45 -1.10
C VAL A 142 20.53 13.46 -2.18
N ILE A 143 20.54 13.86 -3.45
CA ILE A 143 20.19 12.98 -4.57
C ILE A 143 21.14 11.77 -4.65
N GLN A 144 22.44 11.99 -4.43
CA GLN A 144 23.42 10.92 -4.44
C GLN A 144 23.20 9.92 -3.30
N ASP A 145 23.01 10.41 -2.07
CA ASP A 145 22.71 9.57 -0.90
C ASP A 145 21.44 8.74 -1.11
N PHE A 146 20.39 9.33 -1.71
CA PHE A 146 19.18 8.59 -2.04
C PHE A 146 19.40 7.52 -3.11
N LYS A 147 20.21 7.80 -4.14
CA LYS A 147 20.54 6.80 -5.16
C LYS A 147 21.29 5.61 -4.57
N GLU A 148 22.23 5.86 -3.66
CA GLU A 148 23.01 4.81 -2.99
C GLU A 148 22.10 3.95 -2.10
N LYS A 149 21.24 4.56 -1.27
CA LYS A 149 20.26 3.83 -0.46
C LYS A 149 19.32 2.96 -1.29
N ILE A 150 18.78 3.51 -2.38
CA ILE A 150 17.89 2.75 -3.28
C ILE A 150 18.64 1.56 -3.89
N HIS A 151 19.91 1.74 -4.25
CA HIS A 151 20.72 0.66 -4.81
C HIS A 151 21.00 -0.45 -3.78
N GLU A 152 21.42 -0.08 -2.57
CA GLU A 152 21.67 -1.03 -1.47
C GLU A 152 20.40 -1.80 -1.09
N GLU A 153 19.27 -1.12 -0.92
CA GLU A 153 17.98 -1.75 -0.64
C GLU A 153 17.56 -2.71 -1.76
N GLY A 154 17.79 -2.31 -3.02
CA GLY A 154 17.53 -3.17 -4.19
C GLY A 154 18.37 -4.45 -4.19
N ILE A 155 19.66 -4.35 -3.83
CA ILE A 155 20.55 -5.52 -3.72
C ILE A 155 20.07 -6.47 -2.61
N VAL A 156 19.74 -5.93 -1.43
CA VAL A 156 19.25 -6.72 -0.29
C VAL A 156 17.91 -7.40 -0.60
N GLN A 157 17.01 -6.71 -1.30
CA GLN A 157 15.75 -7.31 -1.74
C GLN A 157 16.00 -8.41 -2.77
N GLN A 158 16.94 -8.20 -3.70
CA GLN A 158 17.29 -9.19 -4.71
C GLN A 158 17.93 -10.44 -4.10
N SER A 159 18.79 -10.30 -3.09
CA SER A 159 19.38 -11.45 -2.39
C SER A 159 18.32 -12.25 -1.65
N LYS A 160 17.42 -11.59 -0.90
CA LYS A 160 16.30 -12.26 -0.23
C LYS A 160 15.36 -12.97 -1.19
N MET A 161 15.11 -12.38 -2.36
CA MET A 161 14.26 -12.98 -3.38
C MET A 161 14.89 -14.26 -3.95
N LYS A 162 16.22 -14.29 -4.11
CA LYS A 162 16.95 -15.49 -4.53
C LYS A 162 16.92 -16.59 -3.46
N GLU A 163 17.20 -16.25 -2.20
CA GLU A 163 17.12 -17.21 -1.08
C GLU A 163 15.73 -17.85 -1.02
N MET A 164 14.67 -17.04 -1.13
CA MET A 164 13.29 -17.53 -1.12
C MET A 164 12.96 -18.40 -2.35
N GLN A 165 13.57 -18.12 -3.51
CA GLN A 165 13.41 -18.95 -4.71
C GLN A 165 14.08 -20.31 -4.55
N GLU A 166 15.30 -20.35 -4.00
CA GLU A 166 16.02 -21.60 -3.72
C GLU A 166 15.26 -22.46 -2.70
N GLU A 167 14.76 -21.86 -1.61
CA GLU A 167 13.91 -22.56 -0.62
C GLU A 167 12.63 -23.12 -1.24
N LEU A 168 12.01 -22.38 -2.17
CA LEU A 168 10.80 -22.83 -2.86
C LEU A 168 11.09 -24.01 -3.79
N GLU A 169 12.20 -23.98 -4.52
CA GLU A 169 12.64 -25.08 -5.38
C GLU A 169 12.92 -26.35 -4.57
N ASP A 170 13.64 -26.24 -3.45
CA ASP A 170 13.90 -27.34 -2.52
C ASP A 170 12.60 -27.96 -1.97
N LEU A 171 11.60 -27.14 -1.66
CA LEU A 171 10.30 -27.60 -1.16
C LEU A 171 9.51 -28.32 -2.26
N VAL A 172 9.56 -27.83 -3.50
CA VAL A 172 8.90 -28.46 -4.64
C VAL A 172 9.51 -29.83 -4.92
N GLU A 173 10.84 -29.97 -4.88
CA GLU A 173 11.51 -31.26 -5.03
C GLU A 173 11.06 -32.26 -3.94
N LYS A 174 11.06 -31.83 -2.68
CA LYS A 174 10.58 -32.66 -1.55
C LYS A 174 9.12 -33.11 -1.72
N ILE A 175 8.25 -32.24 -2.23
CA ILE A 175 6.85 -32.60 -2.49
C ILE A 175 6.76 -33.67 -3.58
N ASN A 176 7.52 -33.51 -4.67
CA ASN A 176 7.54 -34.48 -5.77
C ASN A 176 8.05 -35.86 -5.29
N ASP A 177 9.10 -35.88 -4.47
CA ASP A 177 9.62 -37.12 -3.88
C ASP A 177 8.58 -37.81 -2.98
N LEU A 178 7.91 -37.03 -2.12
CA LEU A 178 6.85 -37.55 -1.26
C LEU A 178 5.67 -38.07 -2.06
N GLU A 179 5.29 -37.39 -3.14
CA GLU A 179 4.21 -37.83 -4.03
C GLU A 179 4.58 -39.14 -4.73
N ALA A 180 5.81 -39.28 -5.23
CA ALA A 180 6.31 -40.51 -5.84
C ALA A 180 6.29 -41.70 -4.86
N VAL A 181 6.72 -41.47 -3.62
CA VAL A 181 6.65 -42.48 -2.55
C VAL A 181 5.19 -42.84 -2.25
N ASN A 182 4.30 -41.85 -2.14
CA ASN A 182 2.90 -42.07 -1.86
C ASN A 182 2.20 -42.88 -2.97
N GLN A 183 2.45 -42.55 -4.23
CA GLN A 183 1.96 -43.33 -5.37
C GLN A 183 2.46 -44.78 -5.32
N THR A 184 3.75 -44.98 -5.00
CA THR A 184 4.33 -46.32 -4.84
C THR A 184 3.67 -47.12 -3.71
N LEU A 185 3.42 -46.47 -2.57
CA LEU A 185 2.74 -47.09 -1.43
C LEU A 185 1.30 -47.46 -1.76
N LEU A 186 0.55 -46.58 -2.44
CA LEU A 186 -0.82 -46.87 -2.89
C LEU A 186 -0.87 -48.09 -3.82
N VAL A 187 0.08 -48.18 -4.76
CA VAL A 187 0.18 -49.35 -5.66
C VAL A 187 0.47 -50.61 -4.86
N LYS A 188 1.46 -50.58 -3.95
CA LYS A 188 1.80 -51.74 -3.10
C LYS A 188 0.67 -52.15 -2.17
N GLU A 189 -0.06 -51.19 -1.59
CA GLU A 189 -1.23 -51.44 -0.74
C GLU A 189 -2.34 -52.13 -1.54
N ARG A 190 -2.65 -51.65 -2.75
CA ARG A 190 -3.63 -52.28 -3.63
C ARG A 190 -3.24 -53.72 -3.96
N TYR A 191 -2.01 -53.95 -4.39
CA TYR A 191 -1.52 -55.30 -4.66
C TYR A 191 -1.60 -56.20 -3.42
N SER A 192 -1.15 -55.72 -2.26
CA SER A 192 -1.21 -56.51 -1.02
C SER A 192 -2.64 -56.78 -0.58
N ASN A 193 -3.55 -55.82 -0.72
CA ASN A 193 -4.96 -56.01 -0.44
C ASN A 193 -5.58 -57.03 -1.40
N ASP A 194 -5.29 -56.95 -2.70
CA ASP A 194 -5.78 -57.92 -3.69
C ASP A 194 -5.31 -59.34 -3.36
N GLU A 195 -4.02 -59.53 -3.05
CA GLU A 195 -3.48 -60.83 -2.60
C GLU A 195 -4.15 -61.33 -1.31
N LEU A 196 -4.41 -60.46 -0.34
CA LEU A 196 -5.10 -60.80 0.90
C LEU A 196 -6.56 -61.21 0.65
N GLN A 197 -7.26 -60.49 -0.22
CA GLN A 197 -8.63 -60.82 -0.61
C GLN A 197 -8.69 -62.14 -1.38
N GLU A 198 -7.77 -62.38 -2.31
CA GLU A 198 -7.67 -63.64 -3.04
C GLU A 198 -7.37 -64.82 -2.10
N SER A 199 -6.40 -64.66 -1.19
CA SER A 199 -6.08 -65.65 -0.15
C SER A 199 -7.27 -65.98 0.74
N ARG A 200 -8.07 -64.96 1.09
CA ARG A 200 -9.30 -65.14 1.88
C ARG A 200 -10.37 -65.88 1.08
N LYS A 201 -10.62 -65.49 -0.18
CA LYS A 201 -11.56 -66.18 -1.08
C LYS A 201 -11.19 -67.66 -1.23
N GLU A 202 -9.92 -67.95 -1.44
CA GLU A 202 -9.44 -69.33 -1.59
C GLU A 202 -9.54 -70.10 -0.27
N SER A 203 -9.25 -69.46 0.86
CA SER A 203 -9.45 -70.06 2.19
C SER A 203 -10.92 -70.40 2.44
N ILE A 204 -11.87 -69.54 2.07
CA ILE A 204 -13.32 -69.82 2.18
C ILE A 204 -13.68 -71.06 1.35
N LYS A 205 -13.24 -71.13 0.08
CA LYS A 205 -13.48 -72.30 -0.79
C LYS A 205 -12.88 -73.59 -0.22
N GLY A 206 -11.64 -73.53 0.26
CA GLY A 206 -10.92 -74.69 0.80
C GLY A 206 -11.47 -75.15 2.15
N LEU A 207 -11.81 -74.21 3.04
CA LEU A 207 -12.32 -74.50 4.37
C LEU A 207 -13.78 -74.96 4.36
N GLY A 208 -14.56 -74.66 3.32
CA GLY A 208 -15.95 -75.12 3.20
C GLY A 208 -16.12 -76.63 3.31
N ARG A 209 -15.16 -77.41 2.79
CA ARG A 209 -15.17 -78.88 2.91
C ARG A 209 -14.60 -79.39 4.23
N MET A 210 -13.91 -78.51 4.95
CA MET A 210 -13.07 -78.84 6.10
C MET A 210 -13.75 -78.46 7.42
N CYS A 211 -14.48 -77.35 7.51
CA CYS A 211 -14.98 -76.76 8.76
C CYS A 211 -16.38 -77.23 9.16
N THR A 212 -16.68 -78.53 9.01
CA THR A 212 -18.01 -79.10 9.26
C THR A 212 -18.16 -79.77 10.63
N GLY A 213 -17.17 -79.62 11.53
CA GLY A 213 -17.17 -80.28 12.84
C GLY A 213 -17.67 -79.37 13.97
N PRO A 214 -18.42 -79.89 14.97
CA PRO A 214 -18.94 -79.07 16.09
C PRO A 214 -17.86 -78.48 17.02
N ARG A 215 -16.60 -78.94 16.90
CA ARG A 215 -15.45 -78.50 17.72
C ARG A 215 -14.53 -77.48 17.03
N THR A 216 -14.94 -76.90 15.91
CA THR A 216 -14.08 -75.97 15.15
C THR A 216 -14.32 -74.52 15.58
N ASN A 217 -13.25 -73.81 15.91
CA ASN A 217 -13.32 -72.39 16.32
C ASN A 217 -13.42 -71.43 15.13
N ILE A 218 -12.98 -71.86 13.95
CA ILE A 218 -13.12 -71.13 12.69
C ILE A 218 -14.21 -71.81 11.87
N VAL A 219 -15.22 -71.03 11.50
CA VAL A 219 -16.38 -71.47 10.70
C VAL A 219 -16.58 -70.53 9.52
N ILE A 220 -17.36 -70.97 8.53
CA ILE A 220 -17.86 -70.08 7.48
C ILE A 220 -19.22 -69.57 7.96
N LYS A 221 -19.36 -68.25 8.04
CA LYS A 221 -20.62 -67.58 8.35
C LYS A 221 -21.12 -66.88 7.09
N ASN A 222 -22.39 -67.08 6.80
CA ASN A 222 -23.08 -66.45 5.69
C ASN A 222 -23.65 -65.11 6.15
N MET A 223 -22.98 -64.01 5.82
CA MET A 223 -23.40 -62.67 6.21
C MET A 223 -24.66 -62.27 5.46
N GLY A 224 -25.69 -61.91 6.21
CA GLY A 224 -27.00 -61.60 5.65
C GLY A 224 -27.93 -62.80 5.45
N GLU A 225 -27.53 -64.01 5.89
CA GLU A 225 -28.44 -65.14 5.97
C GLU A 225 -29.22 -65.12 7.28
N ILE A 226 -30.54 -65.29 7.19
CA ILE A 226 -31.44 -65.36 8.34
C ILE A 226 -31.21 -66.66 9.12
N ASP A 227 -31.04 -66.54 10.44
CA ASP A 227 -30.97 -67.69 11.36
C ASP A 227 -32.31 -68.44 11.38
N GLU A 228 -32.26 -69.76 11.22
CA GLU A 228 -33.43 -70.62 11.08
C GLU A 228 -34.06 -71.00 12.45
N GLU A 229 -33.27 -70.97 13.53
CA GLU A 229 -33.71 -71.45 14.85
C GLU A 229 -34.91 -70.67 15.44
N PRO A 230 -34.96 -69.32 15.35
CA PRO A 230 -36.13 -68.54 15.79
C PRO A 230 -37.42 -68.91 15.05
N PHE A 231 -37.32 -69.22 13.75
CA PHE A 231 -38.45 -69.63 12.91
C PHE A 231 -38.96 -71.00 13.32
N LYS A 232 -38.06 -71.99 13.46
CA LYS A 232 -38.41 -73.33 13.95
C LYS A 232 -39.09 -73.28 15.31
N LYS A 233 -38.55 -72.51 16.26
CA LYS A 233 -39.08 -72.41 17.62
C LYS A 233 -40.46 -71.76 17.66
N THR A 234 -40.68 -70.71 16.86
CA THR A 234 -41.96 -70.00 16.82
C THR A 234 -43.03 -70.81 16.10
N CYS A 235 -42.71 -71.42 14.95
CA CYS A 235 -43.63 -72.26 14.20
C CYS A 235 -44.03 -73.53 14.97
N LYS A 236 -43.10 -74.18 15.71
CA LYS A 236 -43.43 -75.32 16.59
C LYS A 236 -44.44 -74.99 17.69
N LYS A 237 -44.52 -73.73 18.13
CA LYS A 237 -45.51 -73.29 19.12
C LYS A 237 -46.86 -72.95 18.49
N ARG A 238 -46.87 -72.51 17.23
CA ARG A 238 -48.05 -72.01 16.52
C ARG A 238 -48.81 -73.12 15.78
N PHE A 239 -48.09 -74.11 15.26
CA PHE A 239 -48.66 -75.21 14.48
C PHE A 239 -48.59 -76.52 15.27
N SER A 240 -49.69 -77.26 15.32
CA SER A 240 -49.82 -78.49 16.11
C SER A 240 -49.13 -79.70 15.46
N ALA A 241 -49.02 -79.73 14.13
CA ALA A 241 -48.36 -80.80 13.40
C ALA A 241 -46.85 -80.49 13.22
N PRO A 242 -45.94 -81.40 13.62
CA PRO A 242 -44.49 -81.16 13.52
C PRO A 242 -43.99 -80.90 12.09
N ASP A 243 -44.49 -81.66 11.12
CA ASP A 243 -44.08 -81.53 9.71
C ASP A 243 -44.56 -80.21 9.11
N GLU A 244 -45.80 -79.79 9.45
CA GLU A 244 -46.35 -78.50 9.06
C GLU A 244 -45.56 -77.34 9.66
N ALA A 245 -45.18 -77.43 10.94
CA ALA A 245 -44.38 -76.41 11.61
C ALA A 245 -43.01 -76.21 10.95
N ILE A 246 -42.37 -77.30 10.49
CA ILE A 246 -41.08 -77.25 9.78
C ILE A 246 -41.24 -76.58 8.42
N ILE A 247 -42.24 -77.00 7.63
CA ILE A 247 -42.52 -76.43 6.30
C ILE A 247 -42.80 -74.93 6.42
N LYS A 248 -43.66 -74.53 7.37
CA LYS A 248 -44.02 -73.12 7.60
C LYS A 248 -42.83 -72.27 8.04
N ALA A 249 -41.94 -72.82 8.86
CA ALA A 249 -40.71 -72.12 9.26
C ALA A 249 -39.79 -71.85 8.06
N LEU A 250 -39.61 -72.83 7.18
CA LEU A 250 -38.79 -72.71 5.97
C LEU A 250 -39.41 -71.74 4.95
N GLU A 251 -40.72 -71.83 4.72
CA GLU A 251 -41.47 -70.91 3.85
C GLU A 251 -41.29 -69.46 4.34
N LEU A 252 -41.48 -69.22 5.64
CA LEU A 252 -41.36 -67.90 6.22
C LEU A 252 -39.92 -67.36 6.19
N LYS A 253 -38.92 -68.20 6.52
CA LYS A 253 -37.50 -67.81 6.39
C LYS A 253 -37.19 -67.40 4.95
N THR A 254 -37.60 -68.22 3.98
CA THR A 254 -37.31 -67.99 2.55
C THR A 254 -37.97 -66.71 2.07
N LEU A 255 -39.24 -66.49 2.43
CA LEU A 255 -39.97 -65.26 2.11
C LEU A 255 -39.22 -64.02 2.59
N TRP A 256 -38.80 -63.99 3.85
CA TRP A 256 -38.06 -62.84 4.39
C TRP A 256 -36.67 -62.70 3.79
N GLN A 257 -36.00 -63.82 3.50
CA GLN A 257 -34.70 -63.81 2.84
C GLN A 257 -34.79 -63.21 1.43
N GLU A 258 -35.86 -63.48 0.68
CA GLU A 258 -36.10 -62.87 -0.64
C GLU A 258 -36.52 -61.41 -0.53
N ASN A 259 -37.41 -61.05 0.41
CA ASN A 259 -37.81 -59.66 0.64
C ASN A 259 -36.60 -58.77 0.93
N MET A 260 -35.64 -59.26 1.71
CA MET A 260 -34.39 -58.56 2.01
C MET A 260 -33.55 -58.22 0.78
N LYS A 261 -33.68 -58.99 -0.32
CA LYS A 261 -32.94 -58.75 -1.56
C LYS A 261 -33.53 -57.63 -2.41
N ASP A 262 -34.75 -57.19 -2.11
CA ASP A 262 -35.42 -56.12 -2.85
C ASP A 262 -34.62 -54.81 -2.72
N PRO A 263 -34.10 -54.25 -3.82
CA PRO A 263 -33.37 -52.99 -3.80
C PRO A 263 -34.23 -51.80 -3.34
N GLU A 264 -35.54 -51.85 -3.61
CA GLU A 264 -36.49 -50.78 -3.25
C GLU A 264 -36.81 -50.79 -1.74
N TRP A 265 -36.53 -51.90 -1.05
CA TRP A 265 -36.70 -52.00 0.39
C TRP A 265 -35.40 -51.74 1.15
N HIS A 266 -35.33 -50.56 1.77
CA HIS A 266 -34.19 -50.11 2.56
C HIS A 266 -34.64 -49.64 3.96
N PRO A 267 -34.87 -50.56 4.91
CA PRO A 267 -35.43 -50.26 6.23
C PRO A 267 -34.38 -49.68 7.19
N PHE A 268 -33.59 -48.70 6.74
CA PHE A 268 -32.53 -48.06 7.51
C PHE A 268 -32.81 -46.57 7.68
N GLN A 269 -32.27 -46.01 8.75
CA GLN A 269 -32.22 -44.58 9.02
C GLN A 269 -30.81 -44.19 9.43
N ILE A 270 -30.41 -42.97 9.10
CA ILE A 270 -29.11 -42.43 9.47
C ILE A 270 -29.23 -41.74 10.83
N VAL A 271 -28.38 -42.13 11.79
CA VAL A 271 -28.30 -41.49 13.11
C VAL A 271 -26.90 -40.91 13.35
N THR A 272 -26.84 -39.78 14.05
CA THR A 272 -25.57 -39.14 14.42
C THR A 272 -25.05 -39.73 15.73
N VAL A 273 -23.83 -40.25 15.73
CA VAL A 273 -23.17 -40.81 16.92
C VAL A 273 -22.02 -39.89 17.32
N GLY A 274 -21.98 -39.40 18.56
CA GLY A 274 -20.79 -38.72 19.09
C GLY A 274 -20.51 -37.30 18.56
N GLY A 275 -21.54 -36.50 18.28
CA GLY A 275 -21.42 -35.09 17.88
C GLY A 275 -21.08 -34.90 16.40
N ASN A 276 -22.07 -34.45 15.62
CA ASN A 276 -22.10 -33.90 14.25
C ASN A 276 -21.19 -34.44 13.12
N SER A 277 -20.32 -35.43 13.35
CA SER A 277 -19.32 -35.84 12.36
C SER A 277 -19.25 -37.35 12.10
N GLN A 278 -20.04 -38.16 12.81
CA GLN A 278 -20.16 -39.60 12.51
C GLN A 278 -21.62 -39.99 12.32
N TYR A 279 -21.92 -40.51 11.13
CA TYR A 279 -23.22 -41.02 10.74
C TYR A 279 -23.19 -42.54 10.73
N LYS A 280 -24.20 -43.18 11.33
CA LYS A 280 -24.35 -44.63 11.32
C LYS A 280 -25.73 -45.00 10.82
N GLU A 281 -25.80 -45.96 9.92
CA GLU A 281 -27.07 -46.56 9.50
C GLU A 281 -27.52 -47.57 10.56
N VAL A 282 -28.76 -47.40 11.01
CA VAL A 282 -29.42 -48.29 11.96
C VAL A 282 -30.79 -48.67 11.41
N ILE A 283 -31.34 -49.79 11.86
CA ILE A 283 -32.69 -50.20 11.47
C ILE A 283 -33.69 -49.12 11.85
N ASN A 284 -34.55 -48.75 10.89
CA ASN A 284 -35.64 -47.83 11.12
C ASN A 284 -36.75 -48.54 11.94
N PRO A 285 -37.00 -48.15 13.20
CA PRO A 285 -38.05 -48.78 14.01
C PRO A 285 -39.45 -48.47 13.49
N SER A 286 -39.60 -47.48 12.61
CA SER A 286 -40.86 -47.08 12.02
C SER A 286 -41.24 -47.86 10.76
N ASP A 287 -40.34 -48.70 10.22
CA ASP A 287 -40.57 -49.48 9.00
C ASP A 287 -41.82 -50.37 9.11
N GLU A 288 -42.72 -50.26 8.14
CA GLU A 288 -44.03 -50.93 8.18
C GLU A 288 -43.92 -52.44 8.04
N MET A 289 -42.98 -52.94 7.23
CA MET A 289 -42.80 -54.38 7.01
C MET A 289 -42.22 -55.05 8.25
N LEU A 290 -41.20 -54.44 8.87
CA LEU A 290 -40.59 -54.94 10.10
C LEU A 290 -41.55 -54.85 11.30
N LYS A 291 -42.41 -53.82 11.36
CA LYS A 291 -43.48 -53.73 12.37
C LYS A 291 -44.47 -54.89 12.24
N LYS A 292 -44.99 -55.13 11.03
CA LYS A 292 -45.90 -56.25 10.76
C LYS A 292 -45.26 -57.59 11.09
N LEU A 293 -43.98 -57.78 10.74
CA LEU A 293 -43.23 -58.99 11.11
C LEU A 293 -43.22 -59.23 12.62
N LYS A 294 -42.95 -58.17 13.39
CA LYS A 294 -42.89 -58.23 14.84
C LYS A 294 -44.25 -58.50 15.47
N GLU A 295 -45.32 -57.93 14.91
CA GLU A 295 -46.71 -58.14 15.34
C GLU A 295 -47.18 -59.58 15.05
N ASP A 296 -46.91 -60.08 13.84
CA ASP A 296 -47.43 -61.37 13.37
C ASP A 296 -46.65 -62.57 13.93
N TRP A 297 -45.34 -62.43 14.14
CA TRP A 297 -44.43 -63.53 14.42
C TRP A 297 -43.55 -63.34 15.67
N GLY A 298 -43.63 -62.16 16.30
CA GLY A 298 -42.95 -61.89 17.56
C GLY A 298 -41.50 -61.44 17.44
N ASN A 299 -40.90 -61.16 18.60
CA ASN A 299 -39.61 -60.47 18.69
C ASN A 299 -38.41 -61.33 18.26
N GLU A 300 -38.44 -62.66 18.46
CA GLU A 300 -37.32 -63.55 18.12
C GLU A 300 -37.06 -63.61 16.60
N ILE A 301 -38.12 -63.69 15.80
CA ILE A 301 -38.02 -63.67 14.32
C ILE A 301 -37.63 -62.27 13.83
N TYR A 302 -38.24 -61.22 14.40
CA TYR A 302 -37.87 -59.83 14.10
C TYR A 302 -36.37 -59.56 14.31
N GLU A 303 -35.81 -59.96 15.46
CA GLU A 303 -34.39 -59.78 15.77
C GLU A 303 -33.48 -60.54 14.80
N ALA A 304 -33.87 -61.76 14.40
CA ALA A 304 -33.14 -62.56 13.43
C ALA A 304 -33.06 -61.87 12.06
N VAL A 305 -34.19 -61.32 11.58
CA VAL A 305 -34.27 -60.58 10.31
C VAL A 305 -33.49 -59.27 10.39
N CYS A 306 -33.62 -58.50 11.48
CA CYS A 306 -32.85 -57.27 11.68
C CYS A 306 -31.34 -57.52 11.73
N LYS A 307 -30.90 -58.59 12.40
CA LYS A 307 -29.49 -58.98 12.44
C LYS A 307 -28.97 -59.31 11.04
N ALA A 308 -29.71 -60.11 10.27
CA ALA A 308 -29.35 -60.43 8.90
C ALA A 308 -29.33 -59.18 8.00
N LEU A 309 -30.29 -58.26 8.16
CA LEU A 309 -30.29 -56.98 7.44
C LEU A 309 -29.04 -56.13 7.74
N LEU A 310 -28.65 -56.01 9.00
CA LEU A 310 -27.45 -55.28 9.41
C LEU A 310 -26.18 -55.91 8.82
N GLU A 311 -26.05 -57.24 8.92
CA GLU A 311 -24.92 -57.98 8.34
C GLU A 311 -24.87 -57.83 6.81
N MET A 312 -26.02 -57.89 6.14
CA MET A 312 -26.07 -57.71 4.69
C MET A 312 -25.67 -56.29 4.28
N ASN A 313 -26.07 -55.26 5.04
CA ASN A 313 -25.71 -53.88 4.74
C ASN A 313 -24.21 -53.61 4.95
N GLU A 314 -23.64 -54.16 6.03
CA GLU A 314 -22.21 -54.02 6.34
C GLU A 314 -21.32 -54.73 5.31
N TYR A 315 -21.70 -55.93 4.85
CA TYR A 315 -20.84 -56.76 3.99
C TYR A 315 -21.18 -56.65 2.50
N ASN A 316 -22.42 -56.28 2.14
CA ASN A 316 -22.87 -56.22 0.75
C ASN A 316 -24.14 -55.35 0.55
N GLY A 317 -24.15 -54.12 1.05
CA GLY A 317 -25.34 -53.25 1.02
C GLY A 317 -25.91 -53.00 -0.38
N SER A 318 -25.05 -52.87 -1.40
CA SER A 318 -25.47 -52.66 -2.79
C SER A 318 -25.87 -53.96 -3.51
N GLY A 319 -25.16 -55.06 -3.26
CA GLY A 319 -25.42 -56.33 -3.96
C GLY A 319 -26.57 -57.14 -3.37
N ARG A 320 -26.89 -56.94 -2.09
CA ARG A 320 -27.99 -57.60 -1.36
C ARG A 320 -28.02 -59.13 -1.47
N TYR A 321 -26.88 -59.76 -1.73
CA TYR A 321 -26.72 -61.21 -1.69
C TYR A 321 -25.86 -61.63 -0.49
N VAL A 322 -26.09 -62.85 -0.02
CA VAL A 322 -25.36 -63.44 1.10
C VAL A 322 -23.87 -63.58 0.76
N VAL A 323 -23.01 -63.09 1.66
CA VAL A 323 -21.55 -63.18 1.48
C VAL A 323 -20.96 -64.17 2.50
N PRO A 324 -20.32 -65.25 2.05
CA PRO A 324 -19.63 -66.16 2.97
C PRO A 324 -18.36 -65.50 3.50
N GLU A 325 -18.12 -65.61 4.80
CA GLU A 325 -16.96 -65.02 5.46
C GLU A 325 -16.37 -65.96 6.53
N LEU A 326 -15.06 -65.85 6.76
CA LEU A 326 -14.38 -66.63 7.80
C LEU A 326 -14.67 -65.99 9.17
N TRP A 327 -15.26 -66.77 10.08
CA TRP A 327 -15.72 -66.28 11.38
C TRP A 327 -15.02 -67.00 12.53
N ASN A 328 -14.55 -66.24 13.51
CA ASN A 328 -14.08 -66.78 14.77
C ASN A 328 -15.29 -66.91 15.71
N LYS A 329 -15.74 -68.15 15.91
CA LYS A 329 -16.92 -68.45 16.74
C LYS A 329 -16.72 -68.09 18.22
N LYS A 330 -15.48 -68.09 18.72
CA LYS A 330 -15.18 -67.79 20.13
C LYS A 330 -15.23 -66.29 20.40
N GLU A 331 -14.77 -65.49 19.46
CA GLU A 331 -14.67 -64.03 19.61
C GLU A 331 -15.82 -63.27 18.94
N ASP A 332 -16.73 -63.99 18.28
CA ASP A 332 -17.86 -63.47 17.52
C ASP A 332 -17.49 -62.30 16.59
N ARG A 333 -16.40 -62.50 15.82
CA ARG A 333 -15.92 -61.53 14.82
C ARG A 333 -15.32 -62.21 13.61
N LYS A 334 -15.07 -61.41 12.58
CA LYS A 334 -14.30 -61.79 11.39
C LYS A 334 -12.96 -62.40 11.79
N ALA A 335 -12.66 -63.59 11.29
CA ALA A 335 -11.39 -64.27 11.53
C ALA A 335 -10.28 -63.62 10.69
N THR A 336 -9.12 -63.40 11.32
CA THR A 336 -7.90 -62.94 10.67
C THR A 336 -7.23 -64.08 9.89
N MET A 337 -6.47 -63.75 8.84
CA MET A 337 -5.74 -64.76 8.08
C MET A 337 -4.73 -65.55 8.94
N LYS A 338 -4.16 -64.91 9.98
CA LYS A 338 -3.30 -65.57 10.97
C LYS A 338 -4.03 -66.67 11.74
N GLU A 339 -5.25 -66.39 12.22
CA GLU A 339 -6.09 -67.37 12.92
C GLU A 339 -6.45 -68.54 12.00
N VAL A 340 -6.79 -68.24 10.74
CA VAL A 340 -7.14 -69.22 9.71
C VAL A 340 -5.97 -70.16 9.41
N VAL A 341 -4.77 -69.62 9.14
CA VAL A 341 -3.55 -70.41 8.89
C VAL A 341 -3.19 -71.26 10.11
N SER A 342 -3.28 -70.69 11.31
CA SER A 342 -2.99 -71.42 12.56
C SER A 342 -3.96 -72.58 12.76
N TYR A 343 -5.24 -72.38 12.46
CA TYR A 343 -6.26 -73.41 12.52
C TYR A 343 -5.97 -74.55 11.53
N ILE A 344 -5.66 -74.23 10.27
CA ILE A 344 -5.30 -75.22 9.24
C ILE A 344 -4.08 -76.04 9.69
N MET A 345 -3.01 -75.38 10.13
CA MET A 345 -1.78 -76.04 10.55
C MET A 345 -1.97 -76.98 11.74
N ASN A 346 -2.72 -76.55 12.76
CA ASN A 346 -3.04 -77.38 13.92
C ASN A 346 -3.86 -78.61 13.51
N ARG A 347 -4.83 -78.43 12.62
CA ARG A 347 -5.63 -79.55 12.13
C ARG A 347 -4.79 -80.57 11.37
N LEU A 348 -3.90 -80.12 10.49
CA LEU A 348 -2.96 -80.99 9.78
C LEU A 348 -2.05 -81.77 10.75
N LYS A 349 -1.53 -81.13 11.81
CA LYS A 349 -0.73 -81.80 12.85
C LYS A 349 -1.52 -82.88 13.58
N THR A 350 -2.78 -82.61 13.95
CA THR A 350 -3.62 -83.60 14.64
C THR A 350 -4.02 -84.78 13.75
N SER A 351 -4.19 -84.55 12.44
CA SER A 351 -4.46 -85.63 11.47
C SER A 351 -3.28 -86.59 11.35
N LYS A 352 -2.04 -86.08 11.33
CA LYS A 352 -0.82 -86.89 11.24
C LYS A 352 -0.56 -87.78 12.46
N ARG A 353 -1.04 -87.40 13.66
CA ARG A 353 -0.88 -88.18 14.90
C ARG A 353 -1.90 -89.31 15.07
N LYS A 354 -2.96 -89.32 14.26
CA LYS A 354 -4.03 -90.33 14.31
C LYS A 354 -3.86 -91.43 13.25
N ARG A 355 -2.81 -91.36 12.44
CA ARG A 355 -2.53 -92.29 11.35
C ARG A 355 -1.45 -93.28 11.74
#